data_AF-E5CGB8-F1
#
_entry.id   AF-E5CGB8-F1
#
_cell.length_a   1.000
_cell.length_b   1.000
_cell.length_c   1.000
_cell.angle_alpha   90.00
_cell.angle_beta   90.00
_cell.angle_gamma   90.00
#
_symmetry.space_group_name_H-M   'P 1'
#
loop_
_entity.id
_entity.type
_entity.pdbx_description
1 polymer ?
#
loop_
_entity_poly.entity_id
_entity_poly.type
_entity_poly.pdbx_seq_one_letter_code
_entity_poly.pdbx_strand_id
1 'polypeptide(L)'
;MELISVVNSLVITVSDWIQIGGIAITAGLSIWIVNTIQAKVDSKRFIKEFFINEILEIRNEYRVLIGQLKNGELKPRMVKYKTKELNIRVNDLMSILKEQYNINFNYLLSYQLELLSIVMDSREFITNFTSNSTFSLSEQTLGDLSIFENENDGKFSKLIMEVNKFE
;
A
#
# COMPACT_ATOMS: atom_id res chain seq x y z
N MET A 1 42.26 21.22 -19.07
CA MET A 1 41.42 22.41 -19.34
C MET A 1 40.34 21.93 -20.28
N GLU A 2 39.38 21.21 -19.72
CA GLU A 2 38.07 21.73 -19.27
C GLU A 2 37.11 21.83 -20.46
N LEU A 3 35.91 21.26 -20.27
CA LEU A 3 34.73 21.23 -21.16
C LEU A 3 34.36 19.85 -21.76
N ILE A 4 34.39 18.77 -20.98
CA ILE A 4 33.50 17.61 -21.21
C ILE A 4 33.00 17.10 -19.86
N SER A 5 32.34 17.98 -19.12
CA SER A 5 31.64 17.65 -17.88
C SER A 5 30.34 18.42 -17.90
N VAL A 6 29.26 17.76 -17.50
CA VAL A 6 27.90 18.31 -17.34
C VAL A 6 27.03 18.34 -18.60
N VAL A 7 26.81 17.20 -19.27
CA VAL A 7 25.47 16.86 -19.81
C VAL A 7 25.34 15.33 -19.89
N ASN A 8 25.37 14.63 -18.74
CA ASN A 8 24.97 13.22 -18.68
C ASN A 8 23.60 13.12 -18.01
N SER A 9 22.60 12.83 -18.85
CA SER A 9 21.39 12.06 -18.56
C SER A 9 20.56 12.47 -17.32
N LEU A 10 19.72 13.48 -17.48
CA LEU A 10 18.38 13.47 -16.88
C LEU A 10 17.55 12.40 -17.62
N VAL A 11 17.88 11.12 -17.44
CA VAL A 11 16.96 10.04 -17.77
C VAL A 11 16.02 9.96 -16.57
N ILE A 12 14.98 10.78 -16.59
CA ILE A 12 13.85 10.63 -15.68
C ILE A 12 13.15 9.36 -16.11
N THR A 13 13.34 8.29 -15.35
CA THR A 13 12.79 6.98 -15.67
C THR A 13 11.27 7.05 -15.59
N VAL A 14 10.54 6.31 -16.42
CA VAL A 14 9.06 6.20 -16.30
C VAL A 14 8.64 5.75 -14.88
N SER A 15 9.51 4.99 -14.19
CA SER A 15 9.36 4.63 -12.79
C SER A 15 9.33 5.83 -11.83
N ASP A 16 10.07 6.90 -12.13
CA ASP A 16 10.13 8.10 -11.29
C ASP A 16 8.89 9.00 -11.51
N TRP A 17 8.35 9.00 -12.74
CA TRP A 17 7.06 9.62 -13.05
C TRP A 17 5.88 8.91 -12.40
N ILE A 18 5.94 7.59 -12.21
CA ILE A 18 4.91 6.84 -11.47
C ILE A 18 4.94 7.20 -9.98
N GLN A 19 6.13 7.33 -9.37
CA GLN A 19 6.28 7.77 -7.98
C GLN A 19 5.78 9.20 -7.74
N ILE A 20 6.12 10.14 -8.63
CA ILE A 20 5.69 11.54 -8.53
C ILE A 20 4.19 11.67 -8.86
N GLY A 21 3.70 10.89 -9.82
CA GLY A 21 2.29 10.85 -10.21
C GLY A 21 1.40 10.34 -9.09
N GLY A 22 1.78 9.25 -8.41
CA GLY A 22 1.03 8.71 -7.28
C GLY A 22 0.91 9.69 -6.12
N ILE A 23 2.01 10.35 -5.73
CA ILE A 23 2.00 11.31 -4.62
C ILE A 23 1.18 12.57 -4.96
N ALA A 24 1.28 13.06 -6.21
CA ALA A 24 0.52 14.23 -6.65
C ALA A 24 -0.98 13.95 -6.80
N ILE A 25 -1.36 12.75 -7.25
CA ILE A 25 -2.76 12.33 -7.40
C ILE A 25 -3.40 12.17 -6.02
N THR A 26 -2.76 11.49 -5.05
CA THR A 26 -3.33 11.29 -3.71
C THR A 26 -3.52 12.60 -2.94
N ALA A 27 -2.55 13.54 -3.04
CA ALA A 27 -2.66 14.85 -2.41
C ALA A 27 -3.75 15.73 -3.07
N GLY A 28 -3.84 15.70 -4.42
CA GLY A 28 -4.88 16.43 -5.16
C GLY A 28 -6.28 15.87 -4.89
N LEU A 29 -6.42 14.54 -4.82
CA LEU A 29 -7.68 13.87 -4.49
C LEU A 29 -8.13 14.18 -3.07
N SER A 30 -7.23 14.20 -2.09
CA SER A 30 -7.56 14.54 -0.70
C SER A 30 -8.16 15.95 -0.59
N ILE A 31 -7.56 16.94 -1.25
CA ILE A 31 -8.05 18.33 -1.28
C ILE A 31 -9.38 18.42 -2.05
N TRP A 32 -9.50 17.71 -3.17
CA TRP A 32 -10.71 17.72 -3.99
C TRP A 32 -11.90 17.04 -3.31
N ILE A 33 -11.66 15.93 -2.60
CA ILE A 33 -12.67 15.19 -1.85
C ILE A 33 -13.24 16.06 -0.73
N VAL A 34 -12.40 16.72 0.08
CA VAL A 34 -12.87 17.62 1.16
C VAL A 34 -13.79 18.73 0.62
N ASN A 35 -13.47 19.29 -0.55
CA ASN A 35 -14.28 20.33 -1.18
C ASN A 35 -15.58 19.79 -1.81
N THR A 36 -15.57 18.57 -2.33
CA THR A 36 -16.75 17.94 -2.98
C THR A 36 -17.78 17.46 -1.95
N ILE A 37 -17.34 17.04 -0.76
CA ILE A 37 -18.20 16.57 0.34
C ILE A 37 -19.22 17.63 0.79
N GLN A 38 -18.90 18.91 0.61
CA GLN A 38 -19.82 20.00 0.96
C GLN A 38 -20.99 20.17 -0.04
N ALA A 39 -20.94 19.55 -1.23
CA ALA A 39 -21.94 19.67 -2.28
C ALA A 39 -22.88 18.45 -2.34
N LYS A 40 -24.04 18.53 -1.65
CA LYS A 40 -25.31 17.75 -1.77
C LYS A 40 -25.30 16.21 -1.95
N VAL A 41 -26.41 15.61 -1.52
CA VAL A 41 -26.73 14.16 -1.31
C VAL A 41 -26.19 13.16 -2.35
N ASP A 42 -26.12 13.49 -3.64
CA ASP A 42 -25.57 12.58 -4.67
C ASP A 42 -24.05 12.36 -4.53
N SER A 43 -23.32 13.32 -3.95
CA SER A 43 -21.89 13.18 -3.71
C SER A 43 -21.58 12.18 -2.60
N LYS A 44 -22.40 12.08 -1.55
CA LYS A 44 -22.16 11.16 -0.43
C LYS A 44 -22.07 9.70 -0.89
N ARG A 45 -23.00 9.28 -1.76
CA ARG A 45 -23.01 7.92 -2.32
C ARG A 45 -21.79 7.68 -3.21
N PHE A 46 -21.48 8.63 -4.09
CA PHE A 46 -20.31 8.56 -4.96
C PHE A 46 -19.00 8.44 -4.14
N ILE A 47 -18.87 9.24 -3.08
CA ILE A 47 -17.69 9.27 -2.22
C ILE A 47 -17.54 7.97 -1.43
N LYS A 48 -18.65 7.43 -0.94
CA LYS A 48 -18.68 6.12 -0.31
C LYS A 48 -18.26 5.02 -1.27
N GLU A 49 -18.81 4.99 -2.49
CA GLU A 49 -18.41 4.02 -3.52
C GLU A 49 -16.93 4.16 -3.89
N PHE A 50 -16.42 5.39 -4.00
CA PHE A 50 -15.00 5.66 -4.19
C PHE A 50 -14.12 5.04 -3.10
N PHE A 51 -14.42 5.29 -1.82
CA PHE A 51 -13.62 4.72 -0.73
C PHE A 51 -13.71 3.21 -0.64
N ILE A 52 -14.88 2.62 -0.91
CA ILE A 52 -15.02 1.16 -0.99
C ILE A 52 -14.09 0.60 -2.07
N ASN A 53 -14.04 1.24 -3.24
CA ASN A 53 -13.15 0.83 -4.32
C ASN A 53 -11.67 0.98 -3.93
N GLU A 54 -11.28 2.08 -3.28
CA GLU A 54 -9.90 2.27 -2.80
C GLU A 54 -9.50 1.20 -1.78
N ILE A 55 -10.40 0.85 -0.84
CA ILE A 55 -10.17 -0.24 0.13
C ILE A 55 -9.98 -1.58 -0.59
N LEU A 56 -10.79 -1.86 -1.63
CA LEU A 56 -10.66 -3.08 -2.43
C LEU A 56 -9.36 -3.10 -3.24
N GLU A 57 -8.94 -1.97 -3.78
CA GLU A 57 -7.68 -1.84 -4.52
C GLU A 57 -6.48 -2.11 -3.62
N ILE A 58 -6.42 -1.48 -2.45
CA ILE A 58 -5.37 -1.72 -1.45
C ILE A 58 -5.34 -3.20 -1.04
N ARG A 59 -6.51 -3.81 -0.79
CA ARG A 59 -6.58 -5.26 -0.49
C ARG A 59 -5.98 -6.09 -1.62
N ASN A 60 -6.29 -5.74 -2.86
CA ASN A 60 -5.77 -6.44 -4.03
C ASN A 60 -4.25 -6.27 -4.16
N GLU A 61 -3.72 -5.08 -3.88
CA GLU A 61 -2.27 -4.82 -3.89
C GLU A 61 -1.52 -5.63 -2.84
N TYR A 62 -2.07 -5.77 -1.63
CA TYR A 62 -1.52 -6.68 -0.62
C TYR A 62 -1.51 -8.13 -1.10
N ARG A 63 -2.60 -8.60 -1.70
CA ARG A 63 -2.69 -9.97 -2.24
C ARG A 63 -1.68 -10.22 -3.35
N VAL A 64 -1.50 -9.24 -4.25
CA VAL A 64 -0.48 -9.32 -5.30
C VAL A 64 0.91 -9.37 -4.68
N LEU A 65 1.22 -8.48 -3.73
CA LEU A 65 2.51 -8.49 -3.03
C LEU A 65 2.77 -9.85 -2.34
N ILE A 66 1.79 -10.38 -1.62
CA ILE A 66 1.87 -11.67 -0.94
C ILE A 66 2.06 -12.81 -1.94
N GLY A 67 1.32 -12.81 -3.06
CA GLY A 67 1.50 -13.79 -4.13
C GLY A 67 2.91 -13.76 -4.72
N GLN A 68 3.44 -12.57 -5.01
CA GLN A 68 4.80 -12.39 -5.51
C GLN A 68 5.88 -12.85 -4.50
N LEU A 69 5.64 -12.65 -3.19
CA LEU A 69 6.49 -13.17 -2.12
C LEU A 69 6.47 -14.71 -2.08
N LYS A 70 5.28 -15.32 -2.13
CA LYS A 70 5.12 -16.79 -2.13
C LYS A 70 5.80 -17.45 -3.33
N ASN A 71 5.76 -16.79 -4.49
CA ASN A 71 6.40 -17.26 -5.72
C ASN A 71 7.91 -17.00 -5.78
N GLY A 72 8.46 -16.25 -4.82
CA GLY A 72 9.89 -15.88 -4.80
C GLY A 72 10.32 -14.92 -5.92
N GLU A 73 9.38 -14.11 -6.42
CA GLU A 73 9.60 -13.21 -7.57
C GLU A 73 10.29 -11.90 -7.18
N LEU A 74 10.31 -11.57 -5.88
CA LEU A 74 10.74 -10.26 -5.39
C LEU A 74 12.16 -10.27 -4.85
N LYS A 75 12.83 -9.13 -5.05
CA LYS A 75 14.09 -8.78 -4.39
C LYS A 75 13.82 -8.05 -3.08
N PRO A 76 14.63 -8.22 -2.02
CA PRO A 76 14.37 -7.61 -0.71
C PRO A 76 14.18 -6.09 -0.73
N ARG A 77 14.95 -5.35 -1.54
CA ARG A 77 14.76 -3.90 -1.68
C ARG A 77 13.44 -3.54 -2.35
N MET A 78 12.97 -4.37 -3.29
CA MET A 78 11.68 -4.18 -3.95
C MET A 78 10.52 -4.44 -2.99
N VAL A 79 10.63 -5.46 -2.13
CA VAL A 79 9.67 -5.72 -1.06
C VAL A 79 9.58 -4.50 -0.13
N LYS A 80 10.73 -3.95 0.31
CA LYS A 80 10.77 -2.73 1.15
C LYS A 80 10.16 -1.52 0.45
N TYR A 81 10.41 -1.37 -0.84
CA TYR A 81 9.84 -0.30 -1.64
C TYR A 81 8.31 -0.43 -1.76
N LYS A 82 7.81 -1.58 -2.23
CA LYS A 82 6.37 -1.85 -2.40
C LYS A 82 5.59 -1.73 -1.10
N THR A 83 6.13 -2.27 0.00
CA THR A 83 5.51 -2.16 1.32
C THR A 83 5.45 -0.73 1.82
N LYS A 84 6.51 0.07 1.61
CA LYS A 84 6.51 1.49 1.97
C LYS A 84 5.47 2.28 1.16
N GLU A 85 5.41 2.07 -0.14
CA GLU A 85 4.44 2.73 -1.03
C GLU A 85 3.01 2.41 -0.60
N LEU A 86 2.72 1.14 -0.36
CA LEU A 86 1.40 0.69 0.10
C LEU A 86 1.05 1.24 1.49
N ASN A 87 2.01 1.32 2.41
CA ASN A 87 1.79 1.89 3.73
C ASN A 87 1.46 3.39 3.68
N ILE A 88 2.08 4.16 2.76
CA ILE A 88 1.74 5.56 2.55
C ILE A 88 0.29 5.68 2.08
N ARG A 89 -0.10 4.92 1.04
CA ARG A 89 -1.48 4.92 0.53
C ARG A 89 -2.51 4.54 1.59
N VAL A 90 -2.23 3.50 2.38
CA VAL A 90 -3.10 3.10 3.49
C VAL A 90 -3.22 4.23 4.52
N ASN A 91 -2.12 4.87 4.90
CA ASN A 91 -2.15 5.97 5.87
C ASN A 91 -2.97 7.15 5.34
N ASP A 92 -2.81 7.52 4.08
CA ASP A 92 -3.57 8.60 3.45
C ASP A 92 -5.07 8.26 3.44
N LEU A 93 -5.45 7.06 2.99
CA LEU A 93 -6.83 6.58 3.04
C LEU A 93 -7.38 6.61 4.47
N MET A 94 -6.65 6.05 5.44
CA MET A 94 -7.10 5.98 6.82
C MET A 94 -7.23 7.35 7.48
N SER A 95 -6.40 8.33 7.07
CA SER A 95 -6.53 9.73 7.51
C SER A 95 -7.86 10.31 7.06
N ILE A 96 -8.20 10.13 5.78
CA ILE A 96 -9.46 10.64 5.23
C ILE A 96 -10.66 9.90 5.83
N LEU A 97 -10.58 8.58 5.99
CA LEU A 97 -11.65 7.80 6.62
C LEU A 97 -11.88 8.19 8.09
N LYS A 98 -10.82 8.56 8.81
CA LYS A 98 -10.94 9.12 10.16
C LYS A 98 -11.68 10.46 10.15
N GLU A 99 -11.33 11.35 9.22
CA GLU A 99 -11.97 12.66 9.12
C GLU A 99 -13.45 12.57 8.71
N GLN A 100 -13.77 11.69 7.75
CA GLN A 100 -15.11 11.64 7.14
C GLN A 100 -16.08 10.69 7.84
N TYR A 101 -15.55 9.59 8.37
CA TYR A 101 -16.37 8.51 8.95
C TYR A 101 -15.98 8.19 10.39
N ASN A 102 -15.10 8.96 11.02
CA ASN A 102 -14.61 8.70 12.38
C ASN A 102 -14.08 7.26 12.58
N ILE A 103 -13.60 6.64 11.50
CA ILE A 103 -12.98 5.32 11.57
C ILE A 103 -11.61 5.48 12.24
N ASN A 104 -11.24 4.52 13.10
CA ASN A 104 -9.94 4.54 13.76
C ASN A 104 -8.81 4.53 12.72
N PHE A 105 -7.97 5.57 12.70
CA PHE A 105 -6.81 5.69 11.80
C PHE A 105 -5.91 4.44 11.82
N ASN A 106 -5.73 3.82 13.00
CA ASN A 106 -4.86 2.66 13.17
C ASN A 106 -5.53 1.31 12.81
N TYR A 107 -6.71 1.32 12.17
CA TYR A 107 -7.48 0.10 11.89
C TYR A 107 -6.66 -0.97 11.15
N LEU A 108 -5.88 -0.56 10.14
CA LEU A 108 -5.03 -1.44 9.34
C LEU A 108 -3.58 -1.52 9.83
N LEU A 109 -3.21 -0.82 10.90
CA LEU A 109 -1.82 -0.78 11.37
C LEU A 109 -1.31 -2.17 11.76
N SER A 110 -2.15 -2.96 12.45
CA SER A 110 -1.80 -4.34 12.80
C SER A 110 -1.51 -5.21 11.57
N TYR A 111 -2.30 -5.05 10.51
CA TYR A 111 -2.09 -5.76 9.24
C TYR A 111 -0.72 -5.43 8.64
N GLN A 112 -0.37 -4.14 8.61
CA GLN A 112 0.89 -3.66 8.05
C GLN A 112 2.10 -4.18 8.82
N LEU A 113 2.06 -4.07 10.16
CA LEU A 113 3.18 -4.45 11.02
C LEU A 113 3.41 -5.95 11.03
N GLU A 114 2.33 -6.74 11.05
CA GLU A 114 2.41 -8.19 11.09
C GLU A 114 2.95 -8.76 9.76
N LEU A 115 2.47 -8.29 8.61
CA LEU A 115 3.02 -8.66 7.31
C LEU A 115 4.51 -8.32 7.20
N LEU A 116 4.89 -7.11 7.65
CA LEU A 116 6.28 -6.69 7.64
C LEU A 116 7.15 -7.56 8.55
N SER A 117 6.66 -7.92 9.74
CA SER A 117 7.42 -8.77 10.66
C SER A 117 7.64 -10.16 10.07
N ILE A 118 6.59 -10.79 9.53
CA ILE A 118 6.70 -12.13 8.90
C ILE A 118 7.74 -12.12 7.77
N VAL A 119 7.72 -11.10 6.92
CA VAL A 119 8.57 -11.06 5.72
C VAL A 119 9.96 -10.52 6.02
N MET A 120 10.07 -9.36 6.65
CA MET A 120 11.36 -8.67 6.83
C MET A 120 12.21 -9.24 7.96
N ASP A 121 11.59 -9.85 8.97
CA ASP A 121 12.33 -10.52 10.06
C ASP A 121 12.69 -11.97 9.68
N SER A 122 12.21 -12.45 8.52
CA SER A 122 12.55 -13.78 8.01
C SER A 122 14.05 -13.90 7.68
N ARG A 123 14.61 -15.08 7.94
CA ARG A 123 16.03 -15.36 7.67
C ARG A 123 16.33 -15.21 6.17
N GLU A 124 15.40 -15.62 5.33
CA GLU A 124 15.50 -15.60 3.87
C GLU A 124 15.63 -14.16 3.36
N PHE A 125 14.82 -13.25 3.91
CA PHE A 125 14.90 -11.83 3.58
C PHE A 125 16.22 -11.22 4.04
N ILE A 126 16.61 -11.43 5.30
CA ILE A 126 17.82 -10.85 5.90
C ILE A 126 19.07 -11.31 5.14
N THR A 127 19.17 -12.61 4.85
CA THR A 127 20.35 -13.19 4.17
C THR A 127 20.49 -12.69 2.74
N ASN A 128 19.39 -12.43 2.05
CA ASN A 128 19.39 -11.92 0.67
C ASN A 128 19.38 -10.38 0.59
N PHE A 129 19.28 -9.66 1.71
CA PHE A 129 19.12 -8.21 1.67
C PHE A 129 20.31 -7.48 1.03
N THR A 130 21.53 -7.93 1.36
CA THR A 130 22.78 -7.32 0.85
C THR A 130 22.98 -7.59 -0.64
N SER A 131 22.85 -8.86 -1.06
CA SER A 131 22.95 -9.27 -2.47
C SER A 131 21.80 -8.72 -3.32
N ASN A 132 20.64 -8.47 -2.69
CA ASN A 132 19.41 -8.06 -3.33
C ASN A 132 19.00 -8.98 -4.50
N SER A 133 19.30 -10.27 -4.38
CA SER A 133 18.82 -11.33 -5.26
C SER A 133 17.35 -11.64 -4.97
N THR A 134 16.65 -12.21 -5.94
CA THR A 134 15.35 -12.84 -5.68
C THR A 134 15.54 -13.97 -4.68
N PHE A 135 14.55 -14.19 -3.82
CA PHE A 135 14.62 -15.17 -2.75
C PHE A 135 13.29 -15.90 -2.63
N SER A 136 13.36 -17.17 -2.25
CA SER A 136 12.18 -17.97 -1.93
C SER A 136 12.02 -18.04 -0.42
N LEU A 137 10.78 -17.98 0.05
CA LEU A 137 10.45 -18.19 1.46
C LEU A 137 10.57 -19.68 1.82
N SER A 138 10.97 -19.97 3.06
CA SER A 138 10.91 -21.34 3.57
C SER A 138 9.47 -21.78 3.82
N GLU A 139 9.26 -23.09 3.95
CA GLU A 139 7.95 -23.66 4.30
C GLU A 139 7.38 -23.07 5.59
N GLN A 140 8.24 -22.77 6.57
CA GLN A 140 7.82 -22.13 7.82
C GLN A 140 7.25 -20.74 7.55
N THR A 141 8.00 -19.87 6.87
CA THR A 141 7.55 -18.50 6.57
C THR A 141 6.33 -18.48 5.65
N LEU A 142 6.22 -19.43 4.71
CA LEU A 142 5.02 -19.61 3.88
C LEU A 142 3.80 -20.04 4.72
N GLY A 143 4.00 -20.89 5.72
CA GLY A 143 2.98 -21.28 6.68
C GLY A 143 2.48 -20.08 7.49
N ASP A 144 3.41 -19.32 8.07
CA ASP A 144 3.10 -18.10 8.83
C ASP A 144 2.34 -17.07 7.99
N LEU A 145 2.76 -16.88 6.72
CA LEU A 145 2.09 -15.97 5.79
C LEU A 145 0.67 -16.44 5.42
N SER A 146 0.44 -17.75 5.38
CA SER A 146 -0.88 -18.32 5.09
C SER A 146 -1.83 -18.22 6.29
N ILE A 147 -1.31 -18.39 7.51
CA ILE A 147 -2.05 -18.12 8.75
C ILE A 147 -2.43 -16.64 8.81
N PHE A 148 -1.47 -15.75 8.56
CA PHE A 148 -1.69 -14.31 8.49
C PHE A 148 -2.83 -13.96 7.54
N GLU A 149 -2.81 -14.45 6.29
CA GLU A 149 -3.89 -14.18 5.33
C GLU A 149 -5.25 -14.63 5.84
N ASN A 150 -5.34 -15.84 6.41
CA ASN A 150 -6.60 -16.38 6.92
C ASN A 150 -7.17 -15.54 8.08
N GLU A 151 -6.31 -15.14 9.02
CA GLU A 151 -6.73 -14.37 10.20
C GLU A 151 -7.08 -12.91 9.85
N ASN A 152 -6.47 -12.37 8.80
CA ASN A 152 -6.51 -10.96 8.50
C ASN A 152 -7.38 -10.58 7.28
N ASP A 153 -7.75 -11.53 6.42
CA ASP A 153 -8.52 -11.25 5.19
C ASP A 153 -9.87 -10.56 5.46
N GLY A 154 -10.45 -10.81 6.64
CA GLY A 154 -11.70 -10.19 7.06
C GLY A 154 -11.59 -8.71 7.43
N LYS A 155 -10.39 -8.17 7.68
CA LYS A 155 -10.21 -6.77 8.13
C LYS A 155 -10.68 -5.77 7.07
N PHE A 156 -10.35 -5.99 5.80
CA PHE A 156 -10.79 -5.12 4.71
C PHE A 156 -12.31 -5.16 4.51
N SER A 157 -12.93 -6.35 4.58
CA SER A 157 -14.38 -6.47 4.49
C SER A 157 -15.09 -5.75 5.64
N LYS A 158 -14.57 -5.86 6.87
CA LYS A 158 -15.11 -5.13 8.02
C LYS A 158 -14.93 -3.62 7.86
N LEU A 159 -13.80 -3.15 7.33
CA LEU A 159 -13.58 -1.73 7.03
C LEU A 159 -14.60 -1.20 6.00
N ILE A 160 -14.87 -1.96 4.93
CA ILE A 160 -15.93 -1.66 3.95
C ILE A 160 -17.30 -1.59 4.65
N MET A 161 -17.59 -2.49 5.59
CA MET A 161 -18.83 -2.43 6.36
C MET A 161 -18.90 -1.17 7.23
N GLU A 162 -17.81 -0.74 7.86
CA GLU A 162 -17.79 0.51 8.63
C GLU A 162 -18.10 1.72 7.74
N VAL A 163 -17.47 1.83 6.56
CA VAL A 163 -17.79 2.88 5.57
C VAL A 163 -19.25 2.81 5.14
N ASN A 164 -19.81 1.60 5.03
CA ASN A 164 -21.20 1.43 4.63
C ASN A 164 -22.24 1.90 5.66
N LYS A 165 -21.91 1.94 6.96
CA LYS A 165 -22.83 2.28 8.04
C LYS A 165 -23.19 3.77 8.13
N PHE A 166 -22.44 4.64 7.47
CA PHE A 166 -22.71 6.08 7.50
C PHE A 166 -23.69 6.47 6.38
N GLU A 167 -24.81 7.12 6.76
CA GLU A 167 -25.87 7.67 5.89
C GLU A 167 -25.64 9.15 5.50
#